data_AF-A0A3B0UEY3-F1
#
_entry.id   AF-A0A3B0UEY3-F1
#
_cell.length_a   1.000
_cell.length_b   1.000
_cell.length_c   1.000
_cell.angle_alpha   90.00
_cell.angle_beta   90.00
_cell.angle_gamma   90.00
#
_symmetry.space_group_name_H-M   'P 1'
#
loop_
_entity.id
_entity.type
_entity.pdbx_description
1 polymer ?
#
loop_
_entity_poly.entity_id
_entity_poly.type
_entity_poly.pdbx_seq_one_letter_code
_entity_poly.pdbx_strand_id
1 'polypeptide(L)' 'FIPALGEATLSGVAIKTDSKTGLCLKISPFRIGGSLEQVLPDF' A
#
# COMPACT_ATOMS: atom_id res chain seq x y z
N PHE A 1 -26.01 4.11 12.29
CA PHE A 1 -24.73 4.39 11.61
C PHE A 1 -24.76 3.72 10.25
N ILE A 2 -24.44 4.45 9.17
CA ILE A 2 -24.41 3.92 7.80
C ILE A 2 -23.02 4.26 7.22
N PRO A 3 -22.29 3.29 6.64
CA PRO A 3 -20.98 3.57 6.03
C PRO A 3 -21.13 4.49 4.81
N ALA A 4 -20.06 5.21 4.48
CA ALA A 4 -20.01 5.95 3.23
C ALA A 4 -20.05 4.99 2.03
N LEU A 5 -20.77 5.37 0.97
CA LEU A 5 -20.92 4.60 -0.26
C LEU A 5 -20.09 5.18 -1.42
N GLY A 6 -19.20 6.14 -1.13
CA GLY A 6 -18.31 6.75 -2.13
C GLY A 6 -17.16 5.83 -2.52
N GLU A 7 -16.28 6.32 -3.40
CA GLU A 7 -15.11 5.56 -3.86
C GLU A 7 -14.20 5.16 -2.69
N ALA A 8 -13.80 3.89 -2.68
CA ALA A 8 -12.89 3.36 -1.68
C ALA A 8 -11.43 3.73 -2.00
N THR A 9 -10.64 3.93 -0.96
CA THR A 9 -9.17 4.03 -1.05
C THR A 9 -8.54 2.95 -0.19
N LEU A 10 -7.58 2.22 -0.77
CA LEU A 10 -6.71 1.31 -0.04
C LEU A 10 -5.36 2.00 0.22
N SER A 11 -4.91 1.97 1.47
CA SER A 11 -3.60 2.51 1.87
C SER A 11 -2.81 1.45 2.63
N GLY A 12 -1.51 1.40 2.38
CA GLY A 12 -0.63 0.47 3.09
C GLY A 12 0.85 0.68 2.77
N VAL A 13 1.65 -0.29 3.19
CA VAL A 13 3.09 -0.35 2.91
C VAL A 13 3.43 -1.70 2.29
N ALA A 14 4.24 -1.69 1.25
CA ALA A 14 4.88 -2.89 0.72
C ALA A 14 6.25 -3.05 1.37
N ILE A 15 6.59 -4.28 1.75
CA ILE A 15 7.87 -4.63 2.35
C ILE A 15 8.50 -5.72 1.51
N LYS A 16 9.70 -5.45 0.98
CA LYS A 16 10.53 -6.47 0.34
C LYS A 16 11.42 -7.09 1.40
N THR A 17 11.31 -8.39 1.61
CA THR A 17 12.12 -9.11 2.59
C THR A 17 13.12 -10.05 1.92
N ASP A 18 14.23 -10.30 2.60
CA ASP A 18 15.13 -11.40 2.28
C ASP A 18 14.53 -12.72 2.80
N SER A 19 14.35 -13.70 1.92
CA SER A 19 13.65 -14.95 2.27
C SER A 19 14.46 -15.88 3.18
N LYS A 20 15.78 -15.68 3.29
CA LYS A 20 16.66 -16.53 4.11
C LYS A 20 16.81 -16.00 5.53
N THR A 21 16.92 -14.69 5.69
CA THR A 21 17.22 -14.02 6.96
C THR A 21 15.98 -13.35 7.57
N GLY A 22 14.94 -13.09 6.78
CA GLY A 22 13.77 -12.32 7.20
C GLY A 22 14.00 -10.81 7.27
N LEU A 23 15.18 -10.31 6.89
CA LEU A 23 15.49 -8.88 6.94
C LEU A 23 14.67 -8.08 5.93
N CYS A 24 14.27 -6.88 6.32
CA CYS A 24 13.65 -5.90 5.43
C CYS A 24 14.72 -5.29 4.50
N LEU A 25 14.54 -5.48 3.19
CA LEU A 25 15.42 -4.92 2.15
C LEU A 25 14.92 -3.56 1.65
N LYS A 26 13.60 -3.39 1.53
CA LYS A 26 12.96 -2.14 1.08
C LYS A 26 11.58 -1.99 1.71
N ILE A 27 11.16 -0.74 1.89
CA ILE A 27 9.79 -0.35 2.26
C ILE A 27 9.32 0.77 1.34
N SER A 28 8.08 0.69 0.84
CA SER A 28 7.44 1.77 0.08
C SER A 28 5.98 1.88 0.48
N PRO A 29 5.42 3.09 0.61
CA PRO A 29 3.98 3.26 0.72
C PRO A 29 3.29 2.84 -0.58
N PHE A 30 2.00 2.51 -0.49
CA PHE A 30 1.12 2.41 -1.64
C PHE A 30 -0.26 3.00 -1.32
N ARG A 31 -0.91 3.53 -2.37
CA ARG A 31 -2.28 4.06 -2.32
C ARG A 31 -2.98 3.72 -3.62
N ILE A 32 -4.11 3.01 -3.52
CA ILE A 32 -4.88 2.54 -4.65
C ILE A 32 -6.36 2.94 -4.52
N GLY A 33 -6.96 3.46 -5.58
CA GLY A 33 -8.35 3.95 -5.61
C GLY A 33 -8.54 5.36 -5.05
N GLY A 34 -9.81 5.78 -4.93
CA GLY A 34 -10.23 7.10 -4.49
C GLY A 34 -9.83 8.24 -5.43
N SER A 35 -9.93 9.47 -4.92
CA SER A 35 -9.73 10.70 -5.69
C SER A 35 -8.29 11.22 -5.72
N LEU A 36 -7.36 10.58 -5.00
CA LEU A 36 -5.96 10.98 -4.93
C LEU A 36 -5.11 10.25 -5.97
N GLU A 37 -3.93 10.81 -6.27
CA GLU A 37 -2.96 10.14 -7.13
C GLU A 37 -2.55 8.78 -6.56
N GLN A 38 -2.48 7.82 -7.49
CA GLN A 38 -2.11 6.44 -7.24
C GLN A 38 -0.62 6.35 -6.94
N VAL A 39 -0.27 5.52 -5.96
CA VAL A 39 1.13 5.26 -5.59
C VAL A 39 1.33 3.76 -5.55
N LEU A 40 2.24 3.25 -6.37
CA LEU A 40 2.66 1.85 -6.40
C LEU A 40 4.14 1.72 -6.05
N PRO A 41 4.56 0.64 -5.36
CA PRO A 41 5.97 0.35 -5.14
C PRO A 41 6.71 0.13 -6.46
N ASP A 42 7.98 0.50 -6.51
CA ASP A 42 8.84 0.42 -7.71
C ASP A 42 9.78 -0.80 -7.73
N PHE A 43 9.61 -1.74 -6.79
CA PHE A 43 10.60 -2.78 -6.47
C PHE A 43 10.08 -4.22 -6.43
#